data_AF-A0A9X3G7G8-F1
#
_entry.id   AF-A0A9X3G7G8-F1
#
_cell.length_a   1.000
_cell.length_b   1.000
_cell.length_c   1.000
_cell.angle_alpha   90.00
_cell.angle_beta   90.00
_cell.angle_gamma   90.00
#
_symmetry.space_group_name_H-M   'P 1'
#
loop_
_entity.id
_entity.type
_entity.pdbx_description
1 polymer ?
#
loop_
_entity_poly.entity_id
_entity_poly.type
_entity_poly.pdbx_seq_one_letter_code
_entity_poly.pdbx_strand_id
1 'polypeptide(L)'
;MFFFTIRRLLASVLVLLVSSFLVFALCAASFDPLERYYTQNPRPPESFFNNLRETLGLNDNFFVRYWRWLSGVLTGDFGETINGTPVVEQLFPRMLVTGRMIIGAIVIAVLLAIIVGVIGAVRQYKASDYTFTFIAYILIALPTFWFAALLKEYVAGGGQRPVRATGALHAR
;
A
#
# COMPACT_ATOMS: atom_id res chain seq x y z
N MET A 1 12.06 31.64 5.07
CA MET A 1 12.34 30.19 5.16
C MET A 1 11.45 29.50 6.19
N PHE A 2 11.44 29.93 7.46
CA PHE A 2 10.62 29.32 8.54
C PHE A 2 9.10 29.27 8.24
N PHE A 3 8.52 30.37 7.73
CA PHE A 3 7.09 30.41 7.37
C PHE A 3 6.73 29.43 6.23
N PHE A 4 7.63 29.21 5.27
CA PHE A 4 7.45 28.25 4.20
C PHE A 4 7.50 26.80 4.72
N THR A 5 8.44 26.50 5.62
CA THR A 5 8.54 25.20 6.28
C THR A 5 7.28 24.88 7.07
N ILE A 6 6.77 25.83 7.88
CA ILE A 6 5.53 25.64 8.64
C ILE A 6 4.33 25.42 7.71
N ARG A 7 4.18 26.24 6.68
CA ARG A 7 3.07 26.09 5.72
C ARG A 7 3.08 24.71 5.06
N ARG A 8 4.27 24.20 4.69
CA ARG A 8 4.42 22.88 4.08
C ARG A 8 4.15 21.76 5.09
N LEU A 9 4.61 21.90 6.33
CA LEU A 9 4.40 20.91 7.38
C LEU A 9 2.92 20.81 7.77
N LEU A 10 2.23 21.95 7.86
CA LEU A 10 0.79 22.01 8.11
C LEU A 10 -0.01 21.39 6.95
N ALA A 11 0.38 21.66 5.70
CA ALA A 11 -0.22 21.01 4.53
C ALA A 11 -0.02 19.48 4.57
N SER A 12 1.18 18.99 4.92
CA SER A 12 1.44 17.56 5.06
C SER A 12 0.58 16.92 6.16
N VAL A 13 0.46 17.56 7.32
CA VAL A 13 -0.41 17.06 8.42
C VAL A 13 -1.86 17.02 7.97
N LEU A 14 -2.36 18.06 7.28
CA LEU A 14 -3.72 18.09 6.74
C LEU A 14 -3.96 16.93 5.75
N VAL A 15 -3.03 16.71 4.82
CA VAL A 15 -3.10 15.61 3.85
C VAL A 15 -3.10 14.25 4.56
N LEU A 16 -2.28 14.08 5.59
CA LEU A 16 -2.25 12.84 6.38
C LEU A 16 -3.58 12.61 7.09
N LEU A 17 -4.15 13.64 7.74
CA LEU A 17 -5.42 13.53 8.45
C LEU A 17 -6.59 13.26 7.51
N VAL A 18 -6.65 13.94 6.36
CA VAL A 18 -7.70 13.72 5.37
C VAL A 18 -7.56 12.33 4.76
N SER A 19 -6.35 11.92 4.39
CA SER A 19 -6.14 10.60 3.78
C SER A 19 -6.41 9.46 4.76
N SER A 20 -5.97 9.57 6.02
CA SER A 20 -6.26 8.57 7.05
C SER A 20 -7.76 8.49 7.35
N PHE A 21 -8.46 9.63 7.42
CA PHE A 21 -9.90 9.67 7.60
C PHE A 21 -10.64 8.99 6.44
N LEU A 22 -10.26 9.28 5.20
CA LEU A 22 -10.86 8.65 4.02
C LEU A 22 -10.62 7.15 3.98
N VAL A 23 -9.39 6.69 4.27
CA VAL A 23 -9.07 5.26 4.33
C VAL A 23 -9.84 4.59 5.46
N PHE A 24 -9.94 5.22 6.63
CA PHE A 24 -10.73 4.69 7.75
C PHE A 24 -12.22 4.60 7.40
N ALA A 25 -12.78 5.62 6.74
CA ALA A 25 -14.17 5.62 6.27
C ALA A 25 -14.43 4.50 5.26
N LEU A 26 -13.55 4.35 4.27
CA LEU A 26 -13.63 3.27 3.29
C LEU A 26 -13.53 1.89 3.94
N CYS A 27 -12.61 1.72 4.89
CA CYS A 27 -12.48 0.47 5.64
C CYS A 27 -13.72 0.16 6.46
N ALA A 28 -14.26 1.14 7.19
CA ALA A 28 -15.45 0.98 8.01
C ALA A 28 -16.72 0.71 7.17
N ALA A 29 -16.76 1.19 5.92
CA ALA A 29 -17.87 0.95 5.00
C ALA A 29 -17.76 -0.37 4.23
N SER A 30 -16.53 -0.84 3.96
CA SER A 30 -16.28 -1.98 3.05
C SER A 30 -16.01 -3.30 3.77
N PHE A 31 -15.54 -3.27 5.02
CA PHE A 31 -15.15 -4.47 5.77
C PHE A 31 -15.93 -4.61 7.06
N ASP A 32 -16.47 -5.81 7.33
CA ASP A 32 -16.99 -6.20 8.63
C ASP A 32 -15.94 -7.04 9.38
N PRO A 33 -15.38 -6.57 10.52
CA PRO A 33 -14.41 -7.35 11.29
C PRO A 33 -14.98 -8.67 11.83
N LEU A 34 -16.30 -8.82 11.86
CA LEU A 34 -16.99 -10.03 12.33
C LEU A 34 -17.21 -11.06 11.21
N GLU A 35 -16.95 -10.71 9.95
CA GLU A 35 -17.27 -11.54 8.78
C GLU A 35 -16.74 -12.97 8.90
N ARG A 36 -15.49 -13.10 9.36
CA ARG A 36 -14.82 -14.40 9.56
C ARG A 36 -15.55 -15.33 10.54
N TYR A 37 -16.33 -14.80 11.47
CA TYR A 37 -17.03 -15.57 12.49
C TYR A 37 -18.42 -16.01 12.00
N TYR A 38 -19.02 -15.29 11.04
CA TYR A 38 -20.28 -15.74 10.43
C TYR A 38 -20.10 -17.02 9.60
N THR A 39 -18.90 -17.23 9.05
CA THR A 39 -18.56 -18.40 8.22
C THR A 39 -18.03 -19.60 9.02
N GLN A 40 -17.88 -19.49 10.34
CA GLN A 40 -17.41 -20.60 11.19
C GLN A 40 -18.50 -21.64 11.42
N ASN A 41 -18.11 -22.92 11.47
CA ASN A 41 -18.99 -24.03 11.81
C ASN A 41 -18.39 -24.87 12.96
N PRO A 42 -19.06 -24.97 14.13
CA PRO A 42 -20.35 -24.37 14.47
C PRO A 42 -20.26 -22.84 14.61
N ARG A 43 -21.33 -22.15 14.21
CA ARG A 43 -21.41 -20.68 14.34
C ARG A 43 -21.44 -20.28 15.82
N PRO A 44 -20.63 -19.29 16.25
CA PRO A 44 -20.70 -18.77 17.61
C PRO A 44 -22.10 -18.24 17.99
N PRO A 45 -22.46 -18.26 19.28
CA PRO A 45 -23.74 -17.73 19.74
C PRO A 45 -23.82 -16.20 19.59
N GLU A 46 -25.03 -15.64 19.52
CA GLU A 46 -25.28 -14.19 19.43
C GLU A 46 -24.57 -13.38 20.54
N SER A 47 -24.47 -13.94 21.75
CA SER A 47 -23.79 -13.30 22.88
C SER A 47 -22.30 -13.03 22.61
N PHE A 48 -21.63 -13.91 21.85
CA PHE A 48 -20.24 -13.72 21.43
C PHE A 48 -20.12 -12.49 20.51
N PHE A 49 -21.02 -12.36 19.54
CA PHE A 49 -21.01 -11.21 18.63
C PHE A 49 -21.28 -9.89 19.34
N ASN A 50 -22.20 -9.87 20.31
CA ASN A 50 -22.51 -8.65 21.07
C ASN A 50 -21.33 -8.20 21.93
N ASN A 51 -20.68 -9.13 22.63
CA ASN A 51 -19.47 -8.83 23.39
C ASN A 51 -18.32 -8.34 22.50
N LEU A 52 -18.16 -8.94 21.31
CA LEU A 52 -17.10 -8.55 20.38
C LEU A 52 -17.35 -7.18 19.74
N ARG A 53 -18.62 -6.82 19.45
CA ARG A 53 -18.99 -5.47 19.01
C ARG A 53 -18.68 -4.42 20.05
N GLU A 54 -18.92 -4.72 21.32
CA GLU A 54 -18.61 -3.82 22.43
C GLU A 54 -17.10 -3.66 22.62
N THR A 55 -16.35 -4.77 22.62
CA THR A 55 -14.89 -4.78 22.76
C THR A 55 -14.19 -4.03 21.62
N LEU A 56 -14.65 -4.20 20.38
CA LEU A 56 -14.15 -3.47 19.22
C LEU A 56 -14.70 -2.03 19.12
N GLY A 57 -15.62 -1.66 20.02
CA GLY A 57 -16.37 -0.41 20.02
C GLY A 57 -17.04 -0.12 18.68
N LEU A 58 -17.59 -1.15 18.03
CA LEU A 58 -18.38 -1.03 16.80
C LEU A 58 -19.73 -0.36 17.04
N ASN A 59 -20.19 -0.36 18.28
CA ASN A 59 -21.41 0.33 18.71
C ASN A 59 -21.22 1.85 18.87
N ASP A 60 -19.96 2.32 18.94
CA ASP A 60 -19.65 3.74 19.09
C ASP A 60 -19.89 4.50 17.77
N ASN A 61 -20.20 5.80 17.88
CA ASN A 61 -20.26 6.68 16.71
C ASN A 61 -18.92 6.64 15.94
N PHE A 62 -19.01 6.61 14.62
CA PHE A 62 -17.89 6.59 13.67
C PHE A 62 -16.78 7.59 14.04
N PHE A 63 -17.12 8.84 14.38
CA PHE A 63 -16.13 9.86 14.74
C PHE A 63 -15.35 9.53 16.01
N VAL A 64 -16.02 8.93 17.01
CA VAL A 64 -15.38 8.51 18.27
C VAL A 64 -14.39 7.38 17.99
N ARG A 65 -14.76 6.41 17.15
CA ARG A 65 -13.90 5.30 16.74
C ARG A 65 -12.64 5.79 16.02
N TYR A 66 -12.81 6.72 15.07
CA TYR A 66 -11.68 7.34 14.36
C TYR A 66 -10.76 8.09 15.32
N TRP A 67 -11.31 8.90 16.23
CA TRP A 67 -10.50 9.67 17.17
C TRP A 67 -9.74 8.77 18.14
N ARG A 68 -10.37 7.72 18.68
CA ARG A 68 -9.72 6.72 19.55
C ARG A 68 -8.55 6.06 18.83
N TRP A 69 -8.76 5.62 17.59
CA TRP A 69 -7.69 5.05 16.76
C TRP A 69 -6.58 6.06 16.49
N LEU A 70 -6.90 7.29 16.10
CA LEU A 70 -5.92 8.33 15.82
C LEU A 70 -5.06 8.66 17.05
N SER A 71 -5.68 8.79 18.23
CA SER A 71 -4.95 9.03 19.47
C SER A 71 -4.00 7.89 19.81
N GLY A 72 -4.41 6.64 19.61
CA GLY A 72 -3.55 5.47 19.78
C GLY A 72 -2.33 5.54 18.87
N VAL A 73 -2.56 5.79 17.57
CA VAL A 73 -1.49 5.88 16.57
C VAL A 73 -0.48 6.98 16.92
N LEU A 74 -0.94 8.13 17.41
CA LEU A 74 -0.05 9.22 17.86
C LEU A 74 0.81 8.83 19.07
N THR A 75 0.35 7.89 19.89
CA THR A 75 1.13 7.33 21.01
C THR A 75 1.96 6.09 20.64
N GLY A 76 1.90 5.65 19.38
CA GLY A 76 2.59 4.45 18.88
C GLY A 76 1.79 3.15 19.01
N ASP A 77 0.54 3.21 19.45
CA ASP A 77 -0.38 2.08 19.47
C ASP A 77 -1.21 2.05 18.18
N PHE A 78 -0.88 1.13 17.29
CA PHE A 78 -1.59 0.93 16.02
C PHE A 78 -2.77 -0.05 16.14
N GLY A 79 -3.01 -0.59 17.34
CA GLY A 79 -3.99 -1.62 17.60
C GLY A 79 -3.58 -3.00 17.08
N GLU A 80 -4.57 -3.88 17.02
CA GLU A 80 -4.41 -5.26 16.59
C GLU A 80 -5.02 -5.50 15.21
N THR A 81 -4.47 -6.47 14.49
CA THR A 81 -5.09 -6.99 13.28
C THR A 81 -6.35 -7.76 13.62
N ILE A 82 -7.14 -8.07 12.60
CA ILE A 82 -8.32 -8.94 12.74
C ILE A 82 -7.93 -10.23 13.47
N ASN A 83 -6.73 -10.78 13.22
CA ASN A 83 -6.24 -12.01 13.85
C ASN A 83 -5.72 -11.87 15.30
N GLY A 84 -5.88 -10.71 15.94
CA GLY A 84 -5.44 -10.49 17.33
C GLY A 84 -3.92 -10.39 17.49
N THR A 85 -3.21 -10.01 16.42
CA THR A 85 -1.76 -9.75 16.49
C THR A 85 -1.49 -8.26 16.36
N PRO A 86 -0.53 -7.69 17.10
CA PRO A 86 -0.22 -6.26 17.03
C PRO A 86 0.13 -5.82 15.59
N VAL A 87 -0.45 -4.72 15.13
CA VAL A 87 -0.22 -4.19 13.78
C VAL A 87 1.26 -3.82 13.58
N VAL A 88 1.92 -3.32 14.63
CA VAL A 88 3.33 -2.90 14.60
C VAL A 88 4.27 -4.03 14.19
N GLU A 89 4.01 -5.25 14.67
CA GLU A 89 4.82 -6.43 14.34
C GLU A 89 4.74 -6.80 12.86
N GLN A 90 3.63 -6.49 12.20
CA GLN A 90 3.47 -6.70 10.76
C GLN A 90 3.96 -5.50 9.95
N LEU A 91 3.83 -4.29 10.49
CA LEU A 91 4.17 -3.04 9.83
C LEU A 91 5.68 -2.91 9.62
N PHE A 92 6.48 -3.16 10.67
CA PHE A 92 7.92 -2.94 10.63
C PHE A 92 8.64 -3.81 9.57
N PRO A 93 8.40 -5.14 9.49
CA PRO A 93 8.99 -5.96 8.42
C PRO A 93 8.57 -5.51 7.03
N ARG A 94 7.30 -5.11 6.83
CA ARG A 94 6.81 -4.63 5.54
C ARG A 94 7.47 -3.31 5.13
N MET A 95 7.66 -2.39 6.07
CA MET A 95 8.42 -1.15 5.83
C MET A 95 9.84 -1.44 5.38
N LEU A 96 10.53 -2.42 5.99
CA LEU A 96 11.87 -2.82 5.58
C LEU A 96 11.90 -3.40 4.17
N VAL A 97 10.91 -4.22 3.80
CA VAL A 97 10.79 -4.76 2.44
C VAL A 97 10.62 -3.61 1.43
N THR A 98 9.67 -2.70 1.68
CA THR A 98 9.46 -1.53 0.82
C THR A 98 10.72 -0.66 0.75
N GLY A 99 11.41 -0.44 1.87
CA GLY A 99 12.65 0.30 1.94
C GLY A 99 13.74 -0.31 1.06
N ARG A 100 13.94 -1.63 1.12
CA ARG A 100 14.90 -2.35 0.27
C ARG A 100 14.57 -2.19 -1.22
N MET A 101 13.30 -2.27 -1.58
CA MET A 101 12.85 -2.07 -2.97
C MET A 101 13.09 -0.63 -3.44
N ILE A 102 12.73 0.37 -2.61
CA ILE A 102 12.94 1.79 -2.92
C ILE A 102 14.42 2.09 -3.11
N ILE A 103 15.28 1.65 -2.19
CA ILE A 103 16.73 1.88 -2.27
C ILE A 103 17.29 1.26 -3.55
N GLY A 104 16.93 0.01 -3.85
CA GLY A 104 17.35 -0.65 -5.10
C GLY A 104 16.88 0.11 -6.34
N ALA A 105 15.63 0.56 -6.37
CA ALA A 105 15.07 1.34 -7.48
C ALA A 105 15.79 2.69 -7.65
N ILE A 106 16.08 3.40 -6.55
CA ILE A 106 16.79 4.68 -6.57
C ILE A 106 18.21 4.50 -7.14
N VAL A 107 18.94 3.47 -6.70
CA VAL A 107 20.30 3.22 -7.19
C VAL A 107 20.28 3.03 -8.71
N ILE A 108 19.40 2.17 -9.22
CA ILE A 108 19.26 1.94 -10.66
C ILE A 108 18.84 3.22 -11.38
N ALA A 109 17.85 3.94 -10.86
CA ALA A 109 17.34 5.17 -11.45
C ALA A 109 18.43 6.25 -11.55
N VAL A 110 19.22 6.44 -10.49
CA VAL A 110 20.31 7.42 -10.46
C VAL A 110 21.40 7.05 -11.46
N LEU A 111 21.81 5.78 -11.53
CA LEU A 111 22.81 5.33 -12.49
C LEU A 111 22.35 5.57 -13.93
N LEU A 112 21.12 5.18 -14.27
CA LEU A 112 20.56 5.40 -15.60
C LEU A 112 20.39 6.90 -15.91
N ALA A 113 19.91 7.68 -14.94
CA ALA A 113 19.72 9.12 -15.10
C ALA A 113 21.05 9.84 -15.35
N ILE A 114 22.13 9.46 -14.66
CA ILE A 114 23.47 10.02 -14.88
C ILE A 114 23.96 9.65 -16.27
N ILE A 115 23.87 8.38 -16.68
CA ILE A 115 24.34 7.93 -18.00
C ILE A 115 23.60 8.67 -19.12
N VAL A 116 22.26 8.64 -19.09
CA VAL A 116 21.42 9.29 -20.10
C VAL A 116 21.60 10.81 -20.06
N GLY A 117 21.65 11.41 -18.88
CA GLY A 117 21.81 12.85 -18.70
C GLY A 117 23.16 13.37 -19.22
N VAL A 118 24.26 12.66 -18.95
CA VAL A 118 25.59 13.03 -19.45
C VAL A 118 25.66 12.88 -20.98
N ILE A 119 25.14 11.79 -21.54
CA ILE A 119 25.13 11.59 -22.99
C ILE A 119 24.28 12.66 -23.69
N GLY A 120 23.10 12.98 -23.14
CA GLY A 120 22.24 14.05 -23.63
C GLY A 120 22.93 15.42 -23.60
N ALA A 121 23.61 15.75 -22.50
CA ALA A 121 24.33 17.01 -22.36
C ALA A 121 25.53 17.14 -23.33
N VAL A 122 26.33 16.08 -23.49
CA VAL A 122 27.52 16.10 -24.37
C VAL A 122 27.15 16.05 -25.85
N ARG A 123 26.04 15.38 -26.20
CA ARG A 123 25.55 15.22 -27.58
C ARG A 123 24.22 15.96 -27.80
N GLN A 124 24.14 17.17 -27.26
CA GLN A 124 22.95 18.01 -27.35
C GLN A 124 22.51 18.19 -28.81
N TYR A 125 21.20 18.13 -29.06
CA TYR A 125 20.57 18.26 -30.39
C TYR A 125 20.98 17.18 -31.43
N LYS A 126 21.63 16.09 -31.00
CA LYS A 126 21.87 14.93 -31.87
C LYS A 126 20.75 13.91 -31.76
N ALA A 127 20.70 12.96 -32.69
CA ALA A 127 19.69 11.90 -32.71
C ALA A 127 19.55 11.12 -31.38
N SER A 128 20.65 10.98 -30.62
CA SER A 128 20.62 10.35 -29.29
C SER A 128 19.76 11.12 -28.27
N ASP A 129 19.82 12.45 -28.30
CA ASP A 129 19.07 13.32 -27.39
C ASP A 129 17.55 13.22 -27.63
N TYR A 130 17.16 13.29 -28.92
CA TYR A 130 15.78 13.08 -29.33
C TYR A 130 15.27 11.68 -29.00
N THR A 131 16.10 10.65 -29.16
CA THR A 131 15.73 9.26 -28.85
C THR A 131 15.45 9.07 -27.35
N PHE A 132 16.35 9.54 -26.48
CA PHE A 132 16.15 9.42 -25.03
C PHE A 132 14.95 10.24 -24.54
N THR A 133 14.76 11.44 -25.07
CA THR A 133 13.60 12.29 -24.74
C THR A 133 12.29 11.62 -25.17
N PHE A 134 12.26 11.03 -26.37
CA PHE A 134 11.10 10.29 -26.86
C PHE A 134 10.77 9.08 -25.97
N ILE A 135 11.77 8.28 -25.59
CA ILE A 135 11.59 7.15 -24.67
C ILE A 135 11.07 7.63 -23.32
N ALA A 136 11.62 8.73 -22.78
CA ALA A 136 11.19 9.29 -21.51
C ALA A 136 9.71 9.71 -21.56
N TYR A 137 9.27 10.35 -22.65
CA TYR A 137 7.85 10.70 -22.82
C TYR A 137 6.94 9.48 -22.89
N ILE A 138 7.34 8.41 -23.59
CA ILE A 138 6.56 7.17 -23.59
C ILE A 138 6.44 6.65 -22.16
N LEU A 139 7.54 6.52 -21.42
CA LEU A 139 7.52 5.98 -20.06
C LEU A 139 6.68 6.83 -19.10
N ILE A 140 6.70 8.16 -19.24
CA ILE A 140 5.90 9.08 -18.42
C ILE A 140 4.40 9.03 -18.80
N ALA A 141 4.09 8.85 -20.09
CA ALA A 141 2.71 8.81 -20.59
C ALA A 141 1.98 7.51 -20.21
N LEU A 142 2.72 6.43 -19.95
CA LEU A 142 2.13 5.16 -19.58
C LEU A 142 1.66 5.16 -18.12
N PRO A 143 0.44 4.68 -17.83
CA PRO A 143 0.01 4.43 -16.46
C PRO A 143 0.97 3.45 -15.77
N THR A 144 1.38 3.78 -14.55
CA THR A 144 2.39 3.00 -13.81
C THR A 144 1.98 1.54 -13.59
N PHE A 145 0.69 1.28 -13.31
CA PHE A 145 0.18 -0.09 -13.14
C PHE A 145 0.28 -0.92 -14.43
N TRP A 146 0.06 -0.29 -15.59
CA TRP A 146 0.11 -0.96 -16.89
C TRP A 146 1.54 -1.32 -17.25
N PHE A 147 2.47 -0.38 -17.05
CA PHE A 147 3.90 -0.62 -17.26
C PHE A 147 4.43 -1.72 -16.33
N ALA A 148 4.02 -1.72 -15.06
CA ALA A 148 4.37 -2.78 -14.11
C ALA A 148 3.86 -4.15 -14.57
N ALA A 149 2.63 -4.23 -15.12
CA ALA A 149 2.07 -5.47 -15.65
C ALA A 149 2.87 -5.99 -16.87
N LEU A 150 3.28 -5.11 -17.78
CA LEU A 150 4.14 -5.48 -18.91
C LEU A 150 5.51 -5.99 -18.46
N LEU A 151 6.16 -5.32 -17.51
CA LEU A 151 7.43 -5.79 -16.97
C LEU A 151 7.28 -7.19 -16.38
N LYS A 152 6.23 -7.42 -15.60
CA LYS A 152 5.96 -8.74 -15.03
C LYS A 152 5.82 -9.80 -16.12
N GLU A 153 5.04 -9.54 -17.16
CA GLU A 153 4.77 -10.52 -18.22
C GLU A 153 6.02 -10.82 -19.04
N TYR A 154 6.70 -9.79 -19.54
CA TYR A 154 7.78 -9.95 -20.52
C TYR A 154 9.17 -10.09 -19.90
N VAL A 155 9.41 -9.53 -18.70
CA VAL A 155 10.74 -9.54 -18.05
C VAL A 155 10.83 -10.59 -16.95
N ALA A 156 9.79 -10.75 -16.13
CA ALA A 156 9.80 -11.74 -15.05
C ALA A 156 9.38 -13.16 -15.51
N GLY A 157 9.07 -13.33 -16.81
CA GLY A 157 8.74 -14.61 -17.42
C GLY A 157 7.32 -15.07 -17.08
N GLY A 158 6.32 -14.34 -17.57
CA GLY A 158 4.89 -14.64 -17.51
C GLY A 158 4.48 -15.90 -18.27
N GLY A 159 5.16 -17.03 -18.04
CA GLY A 159 4.49 -18.31 -18.16
C GLY A 159 3.53 -18.40 -16.99
N GLN A 160 2.24 -18.17 -17.22
CA GLN A 160 1.21 -18.71 -16.32
C GLN A 160 1.49 -20.21 -16.19
N ARG A 161 2.26 -20.63 -15.17
CA ARG A 161 2.30 -22.03 -14.80
C ARG A 161 0.87 -22.33 -14.39
N PRO A 162 0.14 -23.20 -15.12
CA PRO A 162 -1.22 -23.53 -14.75
C PRO A 162 -1.12 -24.00 -13.30
N VAL A 163 -1.83 -23.32 -12.42
CA VAL A 163 -2.00 -23.74 -11.03
C VAL A 163 -2.71 -25.08 -11.14
N ARG A 164 -1.92 -26.17 -11.13
CA ARG A 164 -2.46 -27.53 -11.13
C ARG A 164 -3.36 -27.59 -9.91
N ALA A 165 -4.66 -27.66 -10.15
CA ALA A 165 -5.66 -28.04 -9.16
C ALA A 165 -5.39 -29.49 -8.76
N THR A 166 -4.33 -29.71 -7.97
CA THR A 166 -4.05 -30.98 -7.31
C THR A 166 -4.97 -31.06 -6.10
N GLY A 167 -6.25 -31.38 -6.32
CA GLY A 167 -7.23 -31.46 -5.24
C GLY A 167 -8.57 -32.09 -5.59
N ALA A 168 -8.73 -32.69 -6.77
CA ALA A 168 -9.99 -33.29 -7.20
C ALA A 168 -9.86 -34.77 -7.59
N LEU A 169 -9.16 -35.58 -6.80
CA LEU A 169 -9.13 -37.04 -6.96
C LEU A 169 -8.94 -37.78 -5.63
N HIS A 170 -9.72 -37.46 -4.59
CA HIS A 170 -9.93 -38.39 -3.46
C HIS A 170 -11.32 -38.18 -2.85
N ALA A 171 -12.34 -38.62 -3.59
CA ALA A 171 -13.66 -38.93 -3.06
C ALA A 171 -14.22 -40.11 -3.85
N ARG A 172 -13.81 -41.30 -3.44
CA ARG A 172 -14.58 -42.55 -3.57
C ARG A 172 -14.44 -43.28 -2.25
#